data_AF-A0A510JJF5-F1
#
_entry.id   AF-A0A510JJF5-F1
#
_cell.length_a   1.000
_cell.length_b   1.000
_cell.length_c   1.000
_cell.angle_alpha   90.00
_cell.angle_beta   90.00
_cell.angle_gamma   90.00
#
_symmetry.space_group_name_H-M   'P 1'
#
loop_
_entity.id
_entity.type
_entity.pdbx_description
1 polymer ?
#
loop_
_entity_poly.entity_id
_entity_poly.type
_entity_poly.pdbx_seq_one_letter_code
_entity_poly.pdbx_strand_id
1 'polypeptide(L)'
;MTIRRKLILINISFITFVLLIIFVFLLYFQYTVYSYILITILILIQVLRLDKKLLMYYYKKYINILDNELDPEKFIEITQNEYDRNKNKRYRNYMKLNLCAGYSSLGKVEEAYQNLKDIDLSKKSLFREQDKILYYYNEALLLHGLERKEEAIVIYKEKVLKMMEKFKTKKGLDETNAMIEFLNGILFYENDSTKMIEILSETLKKLSVKRQVLVIKHLLANYKSKAGEMEEARKLYEEVIKNGNKLYIVEEAKEKLKNLIEIN
;
A
#
# COMPACT_ATOMS: atom_id res chain seq x y z
N MET A 1 -5.26 19.54 4.75
CA MET A 1 -6.72 19.31 4.65
C MET A 1 -6.96 17.86 4.25
N THR A 2 -7.84 17.13 4.96
CA THR A 2 -8.03 15.69 4.71
C THR A 2 -8.73 15.37 3.39
N ILE A 3 -8.56 14.15 2.87
CA ILE A 3 -9.26 13.63 1.69
C ILE A 3 -10.77 13.81 1.85
N ARG A 4 -11.31 13.44 3.03
CA ARG A 4 -12.75 13.57 3.31
C ARG A 4 -13.22 15.02 3.29
N ARG A 5 -12.45 15.97 3.82
CA ARG A 5 -12.81 17.40 3.79
C ARG A 5 -12.81 17.95 2.36
N LYS A 6 -11.83 17.56 1.53
CA LYS A 6 -11.81 17.93 0.10
C LYS A 6 -13.07 17.45 -0.61
N LEU A 7 -13.48 16.20 -0.38
CA LEU A 7 -14.69 15.64 -0.96
C LEU A 7 -15.94 16.39 -0.50
N ILE A 8 -16.07 16.66 0.81
CA ILE A 8 -17.22 17.42 1.34
C ILE A 8 -17.34 18.79 0.67
N LEU A 9 -16.23 19.52 0.51
CA LEU A 9 -16.24 20.83 -0.14
C LEU A 9 -16.68 20.76 -1.61
N ILE A 10 -16.16 19.78 -2.35
CA ILE A 10 -16.55 19.55 -3.75
C ILE A 10 -18.04 19.20 -3.84
N ASN A 11 -18.51 18.33 -2.95
CA ASN A 11 -19.90 17.88 -2.94
C ASN A 11 -20.86 19.01 -2.61
N ILE A 12 -20.54 19.84 -1.61
CA ILE A 12 -21.33 21.03 -1.28
C ILE A 12 -21.39 21.95 -2.50
N SER A 13 -20.24 22.25 -3.13
CA SER A 13 -20.21 23.11 -4.31
C SER A 13 -21.06 22.56 -5.46
N PHE A 14 -20.99 21.25 -5.70
CA PHE A 14 -21.74 20.59 -6.77
C PHE A 14 -23.26 20.55 -6.48
N ILE A 15 -23.65 20.20 -5.25
CA ILE A 15 -25.06 20.15 -4.83
C ILE A 15 -25.68 21.54 -4.92
N THR A 16 -24.98 22.58 -4.46
CA THR A 16 -25.47 23.96 -4.56
C THR A 16 -25.71 24.37 -6.02
N PHE A 17 -24.78 24.00 -6.92
CA PHE A 17 -24.94 24.27 -8.36
C PHE A 17 -26.14 23.53 -8.97
N VAL A 18 -26.32 22.25 -8.62
CA VAL A 18 -27.48 21.45 -9.06
C VAL A 18 -28.80 22.05 -8.57
N LEU A 19 -28.88 22.41 -7.29
CA LEU A 19 -30.10 23.00 -6.72
C LEU A 19 -30.46 24.31 -7.41
N LEU A 20 -29.46 25.11 -7.78
CA LEU A 20 -29.66 26.35 -8.53
C LEU A 20 -30.24 26.08 -9.93
N ILE A 21 -29.76 25.05 -10.63
CA ILE A 21 -30.34 24.63 -11.93
C ILE A 21 -31.79 24.17 -11.75
N ILE A 22 -32.07 23.31 -10.76
CA ILE A 22 -33.43 22.83 -10.49
C ILE A 22 -34.37 24.00 -10.18
N PHE A 23 -33.91 24.97 -9.38
CA PHE A 23 -34.67 26.17 -9.05
C PHE A 23 -35.00 27.01 -10.29
N VAL A 24 -34.04 27.22 -11.19
CA VAL A 24 -34.29 27.91 -12.47
C VAL A 24 -35.31 27.14 -13.34
N PHE A 25 -35.19 25.81 -13.41
CA PHE A 25 -36.15 24.97 -14.14
C PHE A 25 -37.56 24.99 -13.52
N LEU A 26 -37.67 25.07 -12.19
CA LEU A 26 -38.94 25.23 -11.47
C LEU A 26 -39.63 26.55 -11.82
N LEU A 27 -38.87 27.64 -12.01
CA LEU A 27 -39.43 28.94 -12.38
C LEU A 27 -39.93 28.99 -13.82
N TYR A 28 -39.34 28.19 -14.73
CA TYR A 28 -39.60 28.30 -16.17
C TYR A 28 -40.58 27.26 -16.72
N PHE A 29 -40.66 26.07 -16.10
CA PHE A 29 -41.46 24.96 -16.63
C PHE A 29 -42.58 24.54 -15.67
N GLN A 30 -43.77 24.28 -16.21
CA GLN A 30 -44.93 23.75 -15.46
C GLN A 30 -44.92 22.22 -15.42
N TYR A 31 -43.85 21.60 -14.94
CA TYR A 31 -43.83 20.14 -14.79
C TYR A 31 -44.65 19.67 -13.60
N THR A 32 -45.09 18.41 -13.63
CA THR A 32 -45.72 17.77 -12.46
C THR A 32 -44.69 17.51 -11.37
N VAL A 33 -45.13 17.48 -10.11
CA VAL A 33 -44.29 17.17 -8.94
C VAL A 33 -43.50 15.85 -9.12
N TYR A 34 -44.10 14.87 -9.81
CA TYR A 34 -43.46 13.58 -10.11
C TYR A 34 -42.20 13.74 -10.97
N SER A 35 -42.22 14.61 -11.98
CA SER A 35 -41.07 14.87 -12.84
C SER A 35 -39.88 15.43 -12.07
N TYR A 36 -40.12 16.33 -11.11
CA TYR A 36 -39.07 16.90 -10.26
C TYR A 36 -38.45 15.88 -9.31
N ILE A 37 -39.27 15.00 -8.72
CA ILE A 37 -38.78 13.91 -7.86
C ILE A 37 -37.88 12.97 -8.66
N LEU A 38 -38.30 12.56 -9.87
CA LEU A 38 -37.53 11.66 -10.73
C LEU A 38 -36.18 12.28 -11.11
N ILE A 39 -36.17 13.55 -11.53
CA ILE A 39 -34.94 14.28 -11.87
C ILE A 39 -33.98 14.34 -10.67
N THR A 40 -34.51 14.64 -9.49
CA THR A 40 -33.72 14.72 -8.25
C THR A 40 -33.06 13.38 -7.91
N ILE A 41 -33.81 12.27 -8.02
CA ILE A 41 -33.28 10.92 -7.80
C ILE A 41 -32.17 10.59 -8.80
N LEU A 42 -32.36 10.90 -10.09
CA LEU A 42 -31.35 10.67 -11.12
C LEU A 42 -30.06 11.45 -10.83
N ILE A 43 -30.16 12.70 -10.39
CA ILE A 43 -29.00 13.52 -10.04
C ILE A 43 -28.28 12.96 -8.81
N LEU A 44 -29.01 12.55 -7.77
CA LEU A 44 -28.42 11.93 -6.57
C LEU A 44 -27.60 10.68 -6.90
N ILE A 45 -28.10 9.82 -7.81
CA ILE A 45 -27.35 8.63 -8.26
C ILE A 45 -26.02 9.03 -8.93
N GLN A 46 -26.01 10.10 -9.73
CA GLN A 46 -24.79 10.55 -10.39
C GLN A 46 -23.79 11.17 -9.41
N VAL A 47 -24.26 11.94 -8.41
CA VAL A 47 -23.42 12.46 -7.33
C VAL A 47 -22.70 11.32 -6.60
N LEU A 48 -23.45 10.29 -6.18
CA LEU A 48 -22.87 9.14 -5.47
C LEU A 48 -21.82 8.38 -6.32
N ARG A 49 -21.98 8.35 -7.65
CA ARG A 49 -20.99 7.76 -8.56
C ARG A 49 -19.73 8.62 -8.67
N LEU A 50 -19.88 9.94 -8.77
CA LEU A 50 -18.77 10.90 -8.84
C LEU A 50 -17.98 10.91 -7.53
N ASP A 51 -18.65 10.86 -6.38
CA ASP A 51 -18.03 10.79 -5.05
C ASP A 51 -17.05 9.62 -4.94
N LYS A 52 -17.48 8.43 -5.38
CA LYS A 52 -16.62 7.23 -5.38
C LYS A 52 -15.39 7.42 -6.27
N LYS A 53 -15.56 8.00 -7.46
CA LYS A 53 -14.44 8.26 -8.39
C LYS A 53 -13.46 9.28 -7.82
N LEU A 54 -13.96 10.36 -7.24
CA LEU A 54 -13.13 11.40 -6.61
C LEU A 54 -12.39 10.87 -5.38
N LEU A 55 -13.04 10.06 -4.54
CA LEU A 55 -12.39 9.40 -3.41
C LEU A 55 -11.23 8.53 -3.90
N MET A 56 -11.47 7.71 -4.93
CA MET A 56 -10.43 6.86 -5.52
C MET A 56 -9.28 7.69 -6.11
N TYR A 57 -9.59 8.81 -6.79
CA TYR A 57 -8.60 9.73 -7.34
C TYR A 57 -7.70 10.32 -6.24
N TYR A 58 -8.29 10.89 -5.19
CA TYR A 58 -7.51 11.48 -4.09
C TYR A 58 -6.74 10.43 -3.31
N TYR A 59 -7.31 9.24 -3.12
CA TYR A 59 -6.62 8.13 -2.47
C TYR A 59 -5.42 7.66 -3.31
N LYS A 60 -5.57 7.51 -4.63
CA LYS A 60 -4.46 7.18 -5.53
C LYS A 60 -3.37 8.25 -5.50
N LYS A 61 -3.73 9.53 -5.52
CA LYS A 61 -2.78 10.64 -5.38
C LYS A 61 -2.03 10.59 -4.04
N TYR A 62 -2.72 10.22 -2.97
CA TYR A 62 -2.13 10.07 -1.64
C TYR A 62 -1.16 8.87 -1.58
N ILE A 63 -1.55 7.69 -2.06
CA ILE A 63 -0.67 6.50 -2.10
C ILE A 63 0.55 6.72 -3.01
N ASN A 64 0.40 7.47 -4.10
CA ASN A 64 1.50 7.80 -5.00
C ASN A 64 2.66 8.53 -4.32
N ILE A 65 2.44 9.23 -3.20
CA ILE A 65 3.52 9.86 -2.44
C ILE A 65 4.52 8.79 -1.97
N LEU A 66 4.01 7.67 -1.46
CA LEU A 66 4.87 6.57 -1.03
C LEU A 66 5.33 5.71 -2.20
N ASP A 67 4.42 5.35 -3.10
CA ASP A 67 4.69 4.33 -4.10
C ASP A 67 5.43 4.84 -5.36
N ASN A 68 5.35 6.13 -5.67
CA ASN A 68 5.93 6.73 -6.88
C ASN A 68 6.89 7.89 -6.60
N GLU A 69 6.49 8.85 -5.74
CA GLU A 69 7.37 9.93 -5.26
C GLU A 69 8.45 9.38 -4.33
N LEU A 70 8.20 8.24 -3.67
CA LEU A 70 9.12 7.57 -2.76
C LEU A 70 9.59 8.52 -1.64
N ASP A 71 8.63 9.24 -1.05
CA ASP A 71 8.84 10.14 0.09
C ASP A 71 8.06 9.62 1.31
N PRO A 72 8.65 8.69 2.09
CA PRO A 72 7.99 8.11 3.24
C PRO A 72 7.65 9.13 4.34
N GLU A 73 8.50 10.15 4.54
CA GLU A 73 8.31 11.17 5.59
C GLU A 73 7.03 11.97 5.33
N LYS A 74 6.91 12.49 4.11
CA LYS A 74 5.72 13.23 3.66
C LYS A 74 4.47 12.35 3.70
N PHE A 75 4.60 11.08 3.33
CA PHE A 75 3.50 10.12 3.41
C PHE A 75 3.04 9.91 4.86
N ILE A 76 3.97 9.67 5.79
CA ILE A 76 3.67 9.49 7.22
C ILE A 76 2.98 10.72 7.78
N GLU A 77 3.51 11.93 7.53
CA GLU A 77 2.92 13.19 8.00
C GLU A 77 1.45 13.32 7.56
N ILE A 78 1.17 13.10 6.28
CA ILE A 78 -0.19 13.18 5.73
C ILE A 78 -1.07 12.07 6.31
N THR A 79 -0.55 10.86 6.45
CA THR A 79 -1.28 9.70 7.01
C THR A 79 -1.67 9.94 8.47
N GLN A 80 -0.74 10.47 9.27
CA GLN A 80 -0.97 10.80 10.67
C GLN A 80 -2.06 11.87 10.79
N ASN A 81 -2.00 12.90 9.95
CA ASN A 81 -3.04 13.93 9.90
C ASN A 81 -4.43 13.38 9.49
N GLU A 82 -4.49 12.39 8.59
CA GLU A 82 -5.73 11.68 8.25
C GLU A 82 -6.26 10.85 9.44
N TYR A 83 -5.36 10.17 10.15
CA TYR A 83 -5.69 9.38 11.34
C TYR A 83 -6.26 10.24 12.48
N ASP A 84 -5.60 11.37 12.79
CA ASP A 84 -5.97 12.23 13.91
C ASP A 84 -7.29 12.95 13.68
N ARG A 85 -7.55 13.37 12.43
CA ARG A 85 -8.75 14.15 12.08
C ARG A 85 -9.99 13.31 11.79
N ASN A 86 -9.86 11.97 11.69
CA ASN A 86 -10.97 11.11 11.31
C ASN A 86 -11.41 10.20 12.47
N LYS A 87 -12.65 10.37 12.92
CA LYS A 87 -13.23 9.57 14.03
C LYS A 87 -13.65 8.15 13.63
N ASN A 88 -13.71 7.83 12.34
CA ASN A 88 -14.14 6.51 11.88
C ASN A 88 -13.06 5.46 12.18
N LYS A 89 -13.36 4.53 13.10
CA LYS A 89 -12.43 3.47 13.55
C LYS A 89 -11.89 2.61 12.40
N ARG A 90 -12.75 2.21 11.46
CA ARG A 90 -12.34 1.43 10.29
C ARG A 90 -11.35 2.19 9.43
N TYR A 91 -11.61 3.47 9.18
CA TYR A 91 -10.70 4.32 8.43
C TYR A 91 -9.35 4.47 9.14
N ARG A 92 -9.37 4.69 10.46
CA ARG A 92 -8.15 4.76 11.28
C ARG A 92 -7.33 3.47 11.23
N ASN A 93 -7.95 2.30 11.19
CA ASN A 93 -7.24 1.02 10.99
C ASN A 93 -6.50 0.97 9.65
N TYR A 94 -7.08 1.48 8.55
CA TYR A 94 -6.35 1.59 7.29
C TYR A 94 -5.21 2.62 7.35
N MET A 95 -5.37 3.71 8.11
CA MET A 95 -4.28 4.67 8.29
C MET A 95 -3.12 4.05 9.09
N LYS A 96 -3.39 3.23 10.11
CA LYS A 96 -2.37 2.45 10.81
C LYS A 96 -1.60 1.49 9.90
N LEU A 97 -2.31 0.79 9.00
CA LEU A 97 -1.67 -0.06 8.00
C LEU A 97 -0.78 0.74 7.04
N ASN A 98 -1.22 1.94 6.66
CA ASN A 98 -0.43 2.85 5.84
C ASN A 98 0.78 3.40 6.61
N LEU A 99 0.63 3.78 7.88
CA LEU A 99 1.74 4.20 8.74
C LEU A 99 2.78 3.09 8.85
N CYS A 100 2.35 1.84 9.04
CA CYS A 100 3.22 0.67 8.96
C CYS A 100 4.04 0.66 7.64
N ALA A 101 3.39 0.79 6.48
CA ALA A 101 4.11 0.83 5.20
C ALA A 101 5.08 2.03 5.08
N GLY A 102 4.70 3.19 5.61
CA GLY A 102 5.53 4.39 5.65
C GLY A 102 6.79 4.19 6.50
N TYR A 103 6.62 3.77 7.76
CA TYR A 103 7.73 3.52 8.68
C TYR A 103 8.65 2.40 8.19
N SER A 104 8.10 1.31 7.63
CA SER A 104 8.93 0.26 6.99
C SER A 104 9.77 0.81 5.85
N SER A 105 9.24 1.76 5.07
CA SER A 105 9.97 2.39 3.96
C SER A 105 11.05 3.39 4.42
N LEU A 106 11.06 3.74 5.71
CA LEU A 106 12.13 4.47 6.41
C LEU A 106 13.12 3.54 7.14
N GLY A 107 12.95 2.22 7.07
CA GLY A 107 13.76 1.28 7.86
C GLY A 107 13.42 1.27 9.35
N LYS A 108 12.32 1.94 9.76
CA LYS A 108 11.83 2.00 11.14
C LYS A 108 10.92 0.81 11.44
N VAL A 109 11.53 -0.37 11.52
CA VAL A 109 10.83 -1.66 11.61
C VAL A 109 9.95 -1.74 12.86
N GLU A 110 10.43 -1.26 14.01
CA GLU A 110 9.67 -1.33 15.26
C GLU A 110 8.46 -0.39 15.26
N GLU A 111 8.62 0.87 14.82
CA GLU A 111 7.49 1.79 14.71
C GLU A 111 6.46 1.28 13.70
N ALA A 112 6.90 0.62 12.62
CA ALA A 112 6.00 -0.02 11.68
C ALA A 112 5.22 -1.17 12.32
N TYR A 113 5.90 -2.01 13.12
CA TYR A 113 5.29 -3.13 13.83
C TYR A 113 4.29 -2.66 14.87
N GLN A 114 4.62 -1.65 15.68
CA GLN A 114 3.71 -1.10 16.69
C GLN A 114 2.43 -0.55 16.04
N ASN A 115 2.55 0.22 14.95
CA ASN A 115 1.38 0.73 14.22
C ASN A 115 0.49 -0.40 13.70
N LEU A 116 1.09 -1.50 13.23
CA LEU A 116 0.37 -2.67 12.78
C LEU A 116 -0.38 -3.33 13.96
N LYS A 117 0.30 -3.60 15.08
CA LYS A 117 -0.30 -4.29 16.25
C LYS A 117 -1.43 -3.51 16.91
N ASP A 118 -1.44 -2.19 16.77
CA ASP A 118 -2.53 -1.36 17.29
C ASP A 118 -3.82 -1.46 16.47
N ILE A 119 -3.86 -2.23 15.37
CA ILE A 119 -5.06 -2.42 14.55
C ILE A 119 -6.02 -3.39 15.24
N ASP A 120 -7.26 -2.93 15.46
CA ASP A 120 -8.33 -3.78 16.00
C ASP A 120 -8.90 -4.70 14.91
N LEU A 121 -8.56 -5.99 14.98
CA LEU A 121 -9.06 -7.05 14.10
C LEU A 121 -10.31 -7.78 14.62
N SER A 122 -10.75 -7.48 15.84
CA SER A 122 -11.79 -8.26 16.55
C SER A 122 -13.16 -8.16 15.89
N LYS A 123 -13.45 -7.01 15.25
CA LYS A 123 -14.77 -6.74 14.64
C LYS A 123 -14.66 -6.61 13.12
N LYS A 124 -15.46 -7.41 12.41
CA LYS A 124 -15.56 -7.40 10.95
C LYS A 124 -15.87 -6.02 10.34
N SER A 125 -16.60 -5.16 11.06
CA SER A 125 -16.90 -3.79 10.61
C SER A 125 -15.72 -2.83 10.72
N LEU A 126 -14.69 -3.19 11.49
CA LEU A 126 -13.50 -2.36 11.72
C LEU A 126 -12.35 -2.69 10.77
N PHE A 127 -12.37 -3.87 10.15
CA PHE A 127 -11.41 -4.26 9.12
C PHE A 127 -11.98 -5.39 8.24
N ARG A 128 -11.92 -5.27 6.91
CA ARG A 128 -12.49 -6.31 6.04
C ARG A 128 -11.65 -7.58 6.13
N GLU A 129 -12.31 -8.74 6.16
CA GLU A 129 -11.63 -10.05 6.23
C GLU A 129 -10.57 -10.24 5.14
N GLN A 130 -10.87 -9.86 3.89
CA GLN A 130 -9.91 -9.98 2.79
C GLN A 130 -8.69 -9.06 2.95
N ASP A 131 -8.84 -7.91 3.61
CA ASP A 131 -7.72 -6.98 3.82
C ASP A 131 -6.79 -7.49 4.93
N LYS A 132 -7.23 -8.48 5.74
CA LYS A 132 -6.39 -9.13 6.75
C LYS A 132 -5.23 -9.89 6.14
N ILE A 133 -5.31 -10.30 4.87
CA ILE A 133 -4.16 -10.93 4.17
C ILE A 133 -2.96 -9.98 4.22
N LEU A 134 -3.17 -8.71 3.84
CA LEU A 134 -2.11 -7.70 3.85
C LEU A 134 -1.61 -7.42 5.26
N TYR A 135 -2.50 -7.39 6.25
CA TYR A 135 -2.11 -7.28 7.66
C TYR A 135 -1.16 -8.41 8.08
N TYR A 136 -1.54 -9.67 7.89
CA TYR A 136 -0.75 -10.81 8.35
C TYR A 136 0.53 -10.98 7.55
N TYR A 137 0.49 -10.62 6.26
CA TYR A 137 1.67 -10.54 5.42
C TYR A 137 2.70 -9.55 6.00
N ASN A 138 2.26 -8.32 6.30
CA ASN A 138 3.13 -7.31 6.89
C ASN A 138 3.60 -7.73 8.29
N GLU A 139 2.75 -8.39 9.08
CA GLU A 139 3.12 -8.88 10.42
C GLU A 139 4.24 -9.90 10.35
N ALA A 140 4.14 -10.89 9.46
CA ALA A 140 5.19 -11.88 9.27
C ALA A 140 6.50 -11.25 8.75
N LEU A 141 6.41 -10.33 7.78
CA LEU A 141 7.60 -9.67 7.24
C LEU A 141 8.31 -8.80 8.30
N LEU A 142 7.55 -8.06 9.12
CA LEU A 142 8.11 -7.25 10.19
C LEU A 142 8.68 -8.09 11.32
N LEU A 143 8.01 -9.18 11.72
CA LEU A 143 8.55 -10.12 12.70
C LEU A 143 9.89 -10.70 12.24
N HIS A 144 10.03 -11.05 10.95
CA HIS A 144 11.33 -11.45 10.39
C HIS A 144 12.37 -10.33 10.50
N GLY A 145 12.00 -9.09 10.15
CA GLY A 145 12.89 -7.92 10.30
C GLY A 145 13.25 -7.55 11.73
N LEU A 146 12.52 -8.06 12.73
CA LEU A 146 12.80 -7.94 14.16
C LEU A 146 13.52 -9.16 14.73
N GLU A 147 14.08 -10.03 13.88
CA GLU A 147 14.77 -11.26 14.27
C GLU A 147 13.86 -12.27 15.01
N ARG A 148 12.54 -12.16 14.85
CA ARG A 148 11.51 -13.04 15.44
C ARG A 148 10.96 -14.01 14.40
N LYS A 149 11.86 -14.74 13.74
CA LYS A 149 11.55 -15.58 12.57
C LYS A 149 10.55 -16.69 12.88
N GLU A 150 10.65 -17.32 14.04
CA GLU A 150 9.75 -18.43 14.44
C GLU A 150 8.31 -17.93 14.56
N GLU A 151 8.10 -16.75 15.13
CA GLU A 151 6.78 -16.11 15.21
C GLU A 151 6.27 -15.74 13.82
N ALA A 152 7.14 -15.22 12.95
CA ALA A 152 6.80 -14.92 11.55
C ALA A 152 6.30 -16.17 10.79
N ILE A 153 6.96 -17.31 11.00
CA ILE A 153 6.58 -18.60 10.41
C ILE A 153 5.19 -19.05 10.88
N VAL A 154 4.88 -18.87 12.17
CA VAL A 154 3.55 -19.18 12.72
C VAL A 154 2.49 -18.31 12.05
N ILE A 155 2.70 -16.99 11.96
CA ILE A 155 1.76 -16.09 11.28
C ILE A 155 1.57 -16.48 9.80
N TYR A 156 2.66 -16.77 9.09
CA TYR A 156 2.62 -17.19 7.70
C TYR A 156 1.76 -18.46 7.50
N LYS A 157 2.08 -19.53 8.24
CA LYS A 157 1.39 -20.82 8.10
C LYS A 157 -0.06 -20.76 8.55
N GLU A 158 -0.33 -20.14 9.70
CA GLU A 158 -1.65 -20.19 10.32
C GLU A 158 -2.60 -19.10 9.82
N LYS A 159 -2.09 -17.97 9.34
CA LYS A 159 -2.91 -16.81 8.97
C LYS A 159 -2.83 -16.51 7.49
N VAL A 160 -1.63 -16.32 6.93
CA VAL A 160 -1.46 -15.91 5.52
C VAL A 160 -1.97 -17.00 4.58
N LEU A 161 -1.45 -18.23 4.70
CA LEU A 161 -1.82 -19.34 3.81
C LEU A 161 -3.30 -19.70 3.90
N LYS A 162 -3.84 -19.84 5.11
CA LYS A 162 -5.27 -20.14 5.33
C LYS A 162 -6.19 -19.07 4.75
N MET A 163 -5.81 -17.79 4.88
CA MET A 163 -6.61 -16.69 4.33
C MET A 163 -6.56 -16.67 2.81
N MET A 164 -5.41 -16.98 2.21
CA MET A 164 -5.26 -17.08 0.76
C MET A 164 -6.07 -18.21 0.16
N GLU A 165 -6.06 -19.38 0.79
CA GLU A 165 -6.90 -20.52 0.39
C GLU A 165 -8.38 -20.14 0.36
N LYS A 166 -8.84 -19.43 1.40
CA LYS A 166 -10.22 -18.93 1.50
C LYS A 166 -10.62 -17.97 0.38
N PHE A 167 -9.69 -17.22 -0.21
CA PHE A 167 -9.96 -16.19 -1.23
C PHE A 167 -9.42 -16.53 -2.63
N LYS A 168 -8.98 -17.78 -2.86
CA LYS A 168 -8.32 -18.27 -4.07
C LYS A 168 -9.13 -18.14 -5.38
N THR A 169 -10.45 -17.92 -5.31
CA THR A 169 -11.37 -17.92 -6.46
C THR A 169 -11.47 -16.60 -7.23
N LYS A 170 -10.66 -15.57 -6.91
CA LYS A 170 -10.71 -14.27 -7.59
C LYS A 170 -9.64 -14.15 -8.67
N LYS A 171 -10.05 -13.80 -9.90
CA LYS A 171 -9.16 -13.45 -11.02
C LYS A 171 -8.30 -12.22 -10.64
N GLY A 172 -7.00 -12.22 -10.99
CA GLY A 172 -6.10 -11.07 -10.78
C GLY A 172 -5.28 -11.08 -9.48
N LEU A 173 -4.86 -12.26 -9.00
CA LEU A 173 -4.05 -12.43 -7.78
C LEU A 173 -2.55 -12.58 -8.05
N ASP A 174 -2.08 -12.41 -9.27
CA ASP A 174 -0.69 -12.73 -9.64
C ASP A 174 0.35 -11.94 -8.82
N GLU A 175 0.10 -10.65 -8.58
CA GLU A 175 0.94 -9.80 -7.73
C GLU A 175 0.88 -10.23 -6.25
N THR A 176 -0.30 -10.60 -5.75
CA THR A 176 -0.47 -11.08 -4.37
C THR A 176 0.24 -12.42 -4.16
N ASN A 177 0.10 -13.35 -5.11
CA ASN A 177 0.77 -14.64 -5.08
C ASN A 177 2.29 -14.47 -5.16
N ALA A 178 2.78 -13.55 -6.00
CA ALA A 178 4.21 -13.23 -6.06
C ALA A 178 4.75 -12.72 -4.71
N MET A 179 4.01 -11.81 -4.05
CA MET A 179 4.41 -11.31 -2.74
C MET A 179 4.43 -12.42 -1.68
N ILE A 180 3.48 -13.34 -1.71
CA ILE A 180 3.44 -14.49 -0.79
C ILE A 180 4.60 -15.44 -1.03
N GLU A 181 4.92 -15.73 -2.29
CA GLU A 181 6.08 -16.55 -2.65
C GLU A 181 7.39 -15.89 -2.21
N PHE A 182 7.49 -14.56 -2.34
CA PHE A 182 8.60 -13.79 -1.77
C PHE A 182 8.70 -13.94 -0.25
N LEU A 183 7.59 -13.85 0.49
CA LEU A 183 7.59 -14.06 1.95
C LEU A 183 7.98 -15.51 2.30
N ASN A 184 7.52 -16.50 1.53
CA ASN A 184 7.95 -17.88 1.66
C ASN A 184 9.47 -18.01 1.49
N GLY A 185 10.03 -17.34 0.47
CA GLY A 185 11.47 -17.19 0.24
C GLY A 185 12.20 -16.71 1.48
N ILE A 186 11.81 -15.54 1.99
CA ILE A 186 12.43 -14.93 3.17
C ILE A 186 12.36 -15.84 4.41
N LEU A 187 11.26 -16.56 4.61
CA LEU A 187 11.11 -17.38 5.82
C LEU A 187 11.82 -18.73 5.76
N PHE A 188 11.97 -19.34 4.58
CA PHE A 188 12.45 -20.72 4.47
C PHE A 188 13.73 -20.89 3.64
N TYR A 189 14.06 -19.91 2.79
CA TYR A 189 15.15 -19.99 1.84
C TYR A 189 16.18 -18.86 1.99
N GLU A 190 16.14 -18.05 3.06
CA GLU A 190 17.06 -16.91 3.24
C GLU A 190 18.56 -17.24 3.20
N ASN A 191 18.93 -18.51 3.46
CA ASN A 191 20.32 -18.96 3.41
C ASN A 191 20.67 -19.63 2.07
N ASP A 192 19.68 -19.87 1.21
CA ASP A 192 19.85 -20.42 -0.13
C ASP A 192 19.83 -19.27 -1.15
N SER A 193 21.03 -18.77 -1.47
CA SER A 193 21.17 -17.62 -2.37
C SER A 193 20.61 -17.91 -3.76
N THR A 194 20.80 -19.13 -4.28
CA THR A 194 20.29 -19.51 -5.60
C THR A 194 18.76 -19.50 -5.63
N LYS A 195 18.12 -20.11 -4.62
CA LYS A 195 16.66 -20.14 -4.53
C LYS A 195 16.07 -18.75 -4.32
N MET A 196 16.72 -17.91 -3.49
CA MET A 196 16.27 -16.53 -3.29
C MET A 196 16.39 -15.69 -4.57
N ILE A 197 17.48 -15.83 -5.34
CA ILE A 197 17.64 -15.14 -6.62
C ILE A 197 16.51 -15.52 -7.58
N GLU A 198 16.17 -16.80 -7.68
CA GLU A 198 15.05 -17.30 -8.50
C GLU A 198 13.72 -16.65 -8.08
N ILE A 199 13.37 -16.75 -6.79
CA ILE A 199 12.11 -16.22 -6.23
C ILE A 199 12.00 -14.71 -6.45
N LEU A 200 13.05 -13.95 -6.17
CA LEU A 200 13.07 -12.49 -6.31
C LEU A 200 12.95 -12.09 -7.80
N SER A 201 13.64 -12.80 -8.69
CA SER A 201 13.57 -12.55 -10.14
C SER A 201 12.17 -12.80 -10.70
N GLU A 202 11.51 -13.89 -10.29
CA GLU A 202 10.13 -14.17 -10.66
C GLU A 202 9.13 -13.18 -10.05
N THR A 203 9.39 -12.72 -8.83
CA THR A 203 8.58 -11.70 -8.17
C THR A 203 8.64 -10.38 -8.94
N LEU A 204 9.82 -9.94 -9.36
CA LEU A 204 10.01 -8.69 -10.12
C LEU A 204 9.21 -8.64 -11.43
N LYS A 205 9.05 -9.77 -12.12
CA LYS A 205 8.26 -9.85 -13.36
C LYS A 205 6.78 -9.55 -13.15
N LYS A 206 6.27 -9.69 -11.93
CA LYS A 206 4.84 -9.60 -11.59
C LYS A 206 4.48 -8.32 -10.82
N LEU A 207 5.47 -7.63 -10.25
CA LEU A 207 5.25 -6.40 -9.48
C LEU A 207 5.02 -5.20 -10.40
N SER A 208 4.07 -4.34 -9.99
CA SER A 208 3.76 -3.10 -10.72
C SER A 208 4.10 -1.84 -9.93
N VAL A 209 4.21 -1.95 -8.61
CA VAL A 209 4.44 -0.82 -7.71
C VAL A 209 5.94 -0.48 -7.64
N LYS A 210 6.32 0.73 -8.10
CA LYS A 210 7.72 1.18 -8.17
C LYS A 210 8.47 1.01 -6.85
N ARG A 211 7.88 1.40 -5.72
CA ARG A 211 8.49 1.19 -4.39
C ARG A 211 8.82 -0.28 -4.11
N GLN A 212 7.88 -1.20 -4.37
CA GLN A 212 8.09 -2.63 -4.13
C GLN A 212 9.15 -3.19 -5.07
N VAL A 213 9.13 -2.80 -6.34
CA VAL A 213 10.16 -3.18 -7.32
C VAL A 213 11.55 -2.81 -6.82
N LEU A 214 11.74 -1.61 -6.27
CA LEU A 214 13.04 -1.17 -5.76
C LEU A 214 13.49 -1.96 -4.53
N VAL A 215 12.56 -2.28 -3.61
CA VAL A 215 12.87 -3.14 -2.45
C VAL A 215 13.31 -4.53 -2.90
N ILE A 216 12.60 -5.15 -3.85
CA ILE A 216 12.97 -6.47 -4.37
C ILE A 216 14.29 -6.42 -5.15
N LYS A 217 14.57 -5.35 -5.91
CA LYS A 217 15.87 -5.15 -6.58
C LYS A 217 17.02 -5.03 -5.59
N HIS A 218 16.83 -4.29 -4.50
CA HIS A 218 17.82 -4.19 -3.43
C HIS A 218 18.12 -5.57 -2.81
N LEU A 219 17.08 -6.33 -2.48
CA LEU A 219 17.25 -7.69 -1.95
C LEU A 219 17.93 -8.62 -2.96
N LEU A 220 17.55 -8.54 -4.24
CA LEU A 220 18.18 -9.33 -5.30
C LEU A 220 19.68 -9.01 -5.43
N ALA A 221 20.05 -7.73 -5.33
CA ALA A 221 21.44 -7.30 -5.33
C ALA A 221 22.23 -7.91 -4.15
N ASN A 222 21.65 -7.93 -2.95
CA ASN A 222 22.24 -8.56 -1.77
C ASN A 222 22.53 -10.06 -2.00
N TYR A 223 21.57 -10.80 -2.56
CA TYR A 223 21.77 -12.23 -2.81
C TYR A 223 22.72 -12.53 -3.98
N LYS A 224 22.68 -11.74 -5.05
CA LYS A 224 23.65 -11.85 -6.15
C LYS A 224 25.07 -11.57 -5.69
N SER A 225 25.26 -10.57 -4.83
CA SER A 225 26.56 -10.29 -4.21
C SER A 225 27.05 -11.47 -3.35
N LYS A 226 26.17 -12.07 -2.53
CA LYS A 226 26.50 -13.27 -1.75
C LYS A 226 26.87 -14.47 -2.63
N ALA A 227 26.25 -14.60 -3.81
CA ALA A 227 26.52 -15.65 -4.78
C ALA A 227 27.77 -15.39 -5.64
N GLY A 228 28.45 -14.24 -5.47
CA GLY A 228 29.63 -13.86 -6.26
C GLY A 228 29.31 -13.18 -7.61
N GLU A 229 28.04 -12.91 -7.91
CA GLU A 229 27.59 -12.22 -9.12
C GLU A 229 27.73 -10.68 -8.97
N MET A 230 28.97 -10.22 -8.76
CA MET A 230 29.26 -8.85 -8.32
C MET A 230 28.83 -7.76 -9.32
N GLU A 231 29.01 -7.99 -10.62
CA GLU A 231 28.63 -7.03 -11.67
C GLU A 231 27.11 -6.82 -11.75
N GLU A 232 26.33 -7.88 -11.61
CA GLU A 232 24.87 -7.77 -11.60
C GLU A 232 24.37 -7.13 -10.31
N ALA A 233 24.97 -7.48 -9.17
CA ALA A 233 24.67 -6.83 -7.90
C ALA A 233 24.96 -5.32 -7.94
N ARG A 234 26.11 -4.93 -8.49
CA ARG A 234 26.51 -3.52 -8.69
C ARG A 234 25.45 -2.74 -9.47
N LYS A 235 25.05 -3.24 -10.64
CA LYS A 235 24.03 -2.60 -11.49
C LYS A 235 22.70 -2.41 -10.75
N LEU A 236 22.27 -3.41 -9.98
CA LEU A 236 21.03 -3.33 -9.21
C LEU A 236 21.13 -2.29 -8.08
N TYR A 237 22.25 -2.22 -7.34
CA TYR A 237 22.45 -1.19 -6.32
C TYR A 237 22.44 0.21 -6.95
N GLU A 238 23.16 0.42 -8.05
CA GLU A 238 23.17 1.70 -8.76
C GLU A 238 21.76 2.13 -9.19
N GLU A 239 20.94 1.19 -9.67
CA GLU A 239 19.55 1.47 -10.02
C GLU A 239 18.70 1.87 -8.81
N VAL A 240 18.87 1.18 -7.67
CA VAL A 240 18.18 1.51 -6.41
C VAL A 240 18.58 2.90 -5.94
N ILE A 241 19.87 3.24 -5.96
CA ILE A 241 20.38 4.55 -5.55
C ILE A 241 19.81 5.65 -6.44
N LYS A 242 19.83 5.45 -7.77
CA LYS A 242 19.34 6.43 -8.74
C LYS A 242 17.84 6.69 -8.62
N ASN A 243 17.06 5.65 -8.35
CA ASN A 243 15.59 5.71 -8.46
C ASN A 243 14.85 5.68 -7.13
N GLY A 244 15.52 5.40 -6.01
CA GLY A 244 14.95 5.15 -4.70
C GLY A 244 14.62 6.39 -3.86
N ASN A 245 15.11 7.57 -4.25
CA ASN A 245 14.85 8.84 -3.55
C ASN A 245 15.11 8.76 -2.04
N LYS A 246 14.08 8.85 -1.19
CA LYS A 246 14.19 8.88 0.28
C LYS A 246 13.93 7.52 0.96
N LEU A 247 13.90 6.41 0.21
CA LEU A 247 13.77 5.09 0.82
C LEU A 247 15.06 4.73 1.57
N TYR A 248 14.95 4.07 2.73
CA TYR A 248 16.12 3.70 3.54
C TYR A 248 17.12 2.81 2.78
N ILE A 249 16.61 1.94 1.88
CA ILE A 249 17.42 1.05 1.04
C ILE A 249 18.40 1.79 0.13
N VAL A 250 18.23 3.10 -0.09
CA VAL A 250 19.17 3.92 -0.87
C VAL A 250 20.49 4.04 -0.13
N GLU A 251 20.46 4.30 1.18
CA GLU A 251 21.69 4.43 1.98
C GLU A 251 22.35 3.06 2.17
N GLU A 252 21.57 2.00 2.40
CA GLU A 252 22.10 0.63 2.44
C GLU A 252 22.77 0.25 1.12
N ALA A 253 22.14 0.54 -0.02
CA ALA A 253 22.70 0.25 -1.34
C ALA A 253 24.01 1.03 -1.59
N LYS A 254 24.11 2.29 -1.15
CA LYS A 254 25.37 3.07 -1.26
C LYS A 254 26.50 2.42 -0.46
N GLU A 255 26.21 1.99 0.76
CA GLU A 255 27.20 1.32 1.61
C GLU A 255 27.66 -0.01 1.00
N LYS A 256 26.72 -0.84 0.53
CA LYS A 256 27.03 -2.10 -0.15
C LYS A 256 27.85 -1.89 -1.42
N LEU A 257 27.49 -0.89 -2.22
CA LEU A 257 28.21 -0.56 -3.45
C LEU A 257 29.64 -0.11 -3.18
N LYS A 258 29.86 0.69 -2.13
CA LYS A 258 31.21 1.10 -1.71
C LYS A 258 32.06 -0.11 -1.34
N ASN A 259 31.52 -1.03 -0.53
CA ASN A 259 32.23 -2.23 -0.11
C ASN A 259 32.58 -3.15 -1.30
N LEU A 260 31.74 -3.20 -2.34
CA LEU A 260 32.03 -3.94 -3.58
C LEU A 260 33.15 -3.32 -4.42
N ILE A 261 33.41 -2.03 -4.28
CA ILE A 261 34.49 -1.35 -5.00
C ILE A 261 35.81 -1.53 -4.26
N GLU A 262 35.80 -1.59 -2.92
CA GLU A 262 37.01 -1.75 -2.10
C GLU A 262 37.59 -3.18 -2.13
N ILE A 263 36.79 -4.18 -2.52
CA ILE A 263 37.20 -5.59 -2.60
C ILE A 263 37.80 -5.94 -3.98
N ASN A 264 37.54 -5.11 -5.00
CA ASN A 264 38.01 -5.31 -6.39
C ASN A 264 39.23 -4.45 -6.70
#